data_AF-A0A0C3MLM0-F1
#
_entry.id   AF-A0A0C3MLM0-F1
#
_cell.length_a   1.000
_cell.length_b   1.000
_cell.length_c   1.000
_cell.angle_alpha   90.00
_cell.angle_beta   90.00
_cell.angle_gamma   90.00
#
_symmetry.space_group_name_H-M   'P 1'
#
loop_
_entity.id
_entity.type
_entity.pdbx_description
1 polymer ?
#
loop_
_entity_poly.entity_id
_entity_poly.type
_entity_poly.pdbx_seq_one_letter_code
_entity_poly.pdbx_strand_id
1 'polypeptide(L)'
;MTQNDIVQKLWNLCDVLRDDGINYSDYVTELVLLLFIKMEYENTQAGLLNAHALPEGARSPDLTGRSGLELLNYYKQMLLDLLKSSDRLIATIYPDPQTRLREPRHLEQ
;
A
#
# COMPACT_ATOMS: atom_id res chain seq x y z
N MET A 1 -0.80 -14.99 17.26
CA MET A 1 -0.44 -14.94 15.83
C MET A 1 0.95 -14.33 15.75
N THR A 2 1.93 -15.08 15.26
CA THR A 2 3.32 -14.62 15.16
C THR A 2 3.56 -14.01 13.77
N GLN A 3 4.50 -13.06 13.69
CA GLN A 3 4.84 -12.24 12.51
C GLN A 3 5.01 -13.02 11.19
N ASN A 4 5.36 -14.31 11.25
CA ASN A 4 5.55 -15.18 10.09
C ASN A 4 4.24 -15.57 9.37
N ASP A 5 3.11 -15.66 10.07
CA ASP A 5 1.84 -16.09 9.47
C ASP A 5 1.26 -15.02 8.52
N ILE A 6 1.52 -13.74 8.80
CA ILE A 6 1.06 -12.62 7.97
C ILE A 6 1.89 -12.55 6.67
N VAL A 7 3.21 -12.73 6.77
CA VAL A 7 4.12 -12.76 5.62
C VAL A 7 3.79 -13.91 4.67
N GLN A 8 3.43 -15.07 5.21
CA GLN A 8 3.01 -16.23 4.41
C GLN A 8 1.67 -16.01 3.69
N LYS A 9 0.70 -15.33 4.34
CA LYS A 9 -0.57 -14.97 3.67
C LYS A 9 -0.37 -13.96 2.55
N LEU A 10 0.53 -13.00 2.75
CA LEU A 10 0.93 -12.04 1.72
C LEU A 10 1.55 -12.77 0.52
N TRP A 11 2.50 -13.68 0.77
CA TRP A 11 3.13 -14.49 -0.28
C TRP A 11 2.14 -15.35 -1.08
N ASN A 12 1.16 -15.98 -0.43
CA ASN A 12 0.17 -16.80 -1.14
C ASN A 12 -0.79 -15.96 -1.99
N LEU A 13 -1.12 -14.73 -1.57
CA LEU A 13 -1.93 -13.81 -2.38
C LEU A 13 -1.14 -13.32 -3.60
N CYS A 14 0.18 -13.18 -3.43
CA CYS A 14 1.14 -12.86 -4.48
C CYS A 14 1.40 -14.00 -5.47
N ASP A 15 0.73 -15.16 -5.41
CA ASP A 15 0.84 -16.23 -6.43
C ASP A 15 -0.38 -16.31 -7.37
N VAL A 16 -1.53 -15.75 -6.97
CA VAL A 16 -2.83 -15.94 -7.64
C VAL A 16 -3.11 -14.97 -8.79
N LEU A 17 -2.39 -13.84 -8.86
CA LEU A 17 -2.76 -12.67 -9.66
C LEU A 17 -1.92 -12.52 -10.97
N ARG A 18 -1.20 -13.58 -11.38
CA ARG A 18 -0.16 -13.63 -12.43
C ARG A 18 -0.63 -13.41 -13.87
N ASP A 19 -1.94 -13.41 -14.12
CA ASP A 19 -2.47 -13.68 -15.47
C ASP A 19 -2.81 -12.44 -16.34
N ASP A 20 -2.52 -11.20 -15.91
CA ASP A 20 -3.02 -9.97 -16.59
C ASP A 20 -2.00 -9.12 -17.39
N GLY A 21 -0.77 -9.61 -17.66
CA GLY A 21 0.13 -8.98 -18.65
C GLY A 21 0.80 -7.64 -18.28
N ILE A 22 0.55 -7.11 -17.07
CA ILE A 22 1.53 -6.29 -16.34
C ILE A 22 2.61 -7.27 -15.83
N ASN A 23 3.89 -6.86 -15.74
CA ASN A 23 4.87 -7.74 -15.09
C ASN A 23 4.35 -8.02 -13.67
N TYR A 24 4.02 -9.28 -13.40
CA TYR A 24 3.22 -9.66 -12.26
C TYR A 24 3.79 -9.11 -10.94
N SER A 25 5.11 -9.14 -10.85
CA SER A 25 5.89 -8.60 -9.75
C SER A 25 5.58 -7.12 -9.45
N ASP A 26 5.34 -6.30 -10.47
CA ASP A 26 5.10 -4.87 -10.30
C ASP A 26 3.70 -4.62 -9.73
N TYR A 27 2.67 -5.27 -10.28
CA TYR A 27 1.30 -5.13 -9.77
C TYR A 27 1.16 -5.70 -8.36
N VAL A 28 1.80 -6.85 -8.09
CA VAL A 28 1.86 -7.43 -6.74
C VAL A 28 2.52 -6.48 -5.75
N THR A 29 3.61 -5.83 -6.16
CA THR A 29 4.27 -4.84 -5.31
C THR A 29 3.29 -3.73 -4.94
N GLU A 30 2.57 -3.16 -5.91
CA GLU A 30 1.56 -2.12 -5.65
C GLU A 30 0.45 -2.58 -4.70
N LEU A 31 -0.06 -3.80 -4.90
CA LEU A 31 -1.08 -4.38 -4.03
C LEU A 31 -0.56 -4.57 -2.60
N VAL A 32 0.69 -5.00 -2.43
CA VAL A 32 1.31 -5.15 -1.10
C VAL A 32 1.46 -3.78 -0.43
N LEU A 33 1.85 -2.74 -1.18
CA LEU A 33 1.96 -1.37 -0.66
C LEU A 33 0.60 -0.82 -0.19
N LEU A 34 -0.45 -1.00 -1.00
CA LEU A 34 -1.82 -0.59 -0.66
C LEU A 34 -2.39 -1.41 0.50
N LEU A 35 -2.15 -2.71 0.51
CA LEU A 35 -2.60 -3.61 1.57
C LEU A 35 -1.93 -3.26 2.90
N PHE A 36 -0.65 -2.86 2.90
CA PHE A 36 0.01 -2.38 4.10
C PHE A 36 -0.69 -1.13 4.68
N ILE A 37 -1.01 -0.14 3.82
CA ILE A 37 -1.73 1.07 4.22
C ILE A 37 -3.10 0.74 4.81
N LYS A 38 -3.83 -0.17 4.16
CA LYS A 38 -5.15 -0.61 4.63
C LYS A 38 -5.07 -1.36 5.96
N MET A 39 -4.16 -2.33 6.07
CA MET A 39 -3.98 -3.14 7.28
C MET A 39 -3.51 -2.29 8.47
N GLU A 40 -2.59 -1.34 8.27
CA GLU A 40 -2.15 -0.43 9.31
C GLU A 40 -3.33 0.38 9.87
N TYR A 41 -4.14 0.94 8.98
CA TYR A 41 -5.29 1.74 9.36
C TYR A 41 -6.33 0.87 10.11
N GLU A 42 -6.73 -0.27 9.54
CA GLU A 42 -7.72 -1.17 10.14
C GLU A 42 -7.27 -1.73 11.49
N ASN A 43 -5.99 -2.12 11.64
CA ASN A 43 -5.46 -2.60 12.92
C ASN A 43 -5.43 -1.51 13.99
N THR A 44 -5.17 -0.25 13.60
CA THR A 44 -5.27 0.89 14.51
C THR A 44 -6.71 1.15 14.94
N GLN A 45 -7.66 1.11 14.00
CA GLN A 45 -9.09 1.26 14.29
C GLN A 45 -9.63 0.11 15.17
N ALA A 46 -9.11 -1.10 15.00
CA ALA A 46 -9.45 -2.26 15.82
C ALA A 46 -8.79 -2.25 17.22
N GLY A 47 -7.98 -1.23 17.55
CA GLY A 47 -7.26 -1.13 18.82
C GLY A 47 -6.10 -2.14 18.97
N LEU A 48 -5.66 -2.77 17.88
CA LEU A 48 -4.53 -3.69 17.87
C LEU A 48 -3.18 -2.95 17.81
N LEU A 49 -3.19 -1.72 17.27
CA LEU A 49 -2.06 -0.79 17.31
C LEU A 49 -2.39 0.39 18.21
N ASN A 50 -1.44 0.78 19.06
CA ASN A 50 -1.61 1.89 20.01
C ASN A 50 -1.67 3.27 19.33
N ALA A 51 -1.07 3.39 18.14
CA ALA A 51 -1.00 4.61 17.36
C ALA A 51 -0.76 4.27 15.89
N HIS A 52 -1.14 5.19 15.00
CA HIS A 52 -0.82 5.07 13.59
C HIS A 52 0.70 5.13 13.37
N ALA A 53 1.23 4.15 12.65
CA ALA A 53 2.59 4.19 12.13
C ALA A 53 2.69 5.13 10.92
N LEU A 54 1.64 5.17 10.09
CA LEU A 54 1.63 6.04 8.90
C LEU A 54 1.27 7.49 9.28
N PRO A 55 1.96 8.48 8.68
CA PRO A 55 1.66 9.89 8.91
C PRO A 55 0.26 10.24 8.40
N GLU A 56 -0.28 11.36 8.88
CA GLU A 56 -1.51 11.93 8.32
C GLU A 56 -1.32 12.25 6.83
N GLY A 57 -2.35 11.98 6.02
CA GLY A 57 -2.27 12.11 4.56
C GLY A 57 -1.78 10.85 3.85
N ALA A 58 -1.29 9.84 4.57
CA ALA A 58 -0.85 8.57 3.99
C ALA A 58 -1.63 7.36 4.52
N ARG A 59 -2.89 7.56 4.95
CA ARG A 59 -3.74 6.50 5.52
C ARG A 59 -4.84 6.10 4.55
N SER A 60 -5.43 4.93 4.78
CA SER A 60 -6.50 4.38 3.93
C SER A 60 -7.62 5.37 3.60
N PRO A 61 -8.16 6.17 4.55
CA PRO A 61 -9.20 7.16 4.25
C PRO A 61 -8.77 8.26 3.26
N ASP A 62 -7.50 8.63 3.27
CA ASP A 62 -6.94 9.69 2.42
C ASP A 62 -6.95 9.28 0.92
N LEU A 63 -6.97 7.97 0.65
CA LEU A 63 -7.11 7.38 -0.67
C LEU A 63 -8.58 7.16 -1.03
N THR A 64 -9.38 6.54 -0.15
CA THR A 64 -10.76 6.16 -0.46
C THR A 64 -11.71 7.34 -0.72
N GLY A 65 -11.31 8.55 -0.30
CA GLY A 65 -12.07 9.78 -0.57
C GLY A 65 -11.87 10.37 -1.97
N ARG A 66 -10.98 9.79 -2.79
CA ARG A 66 -10.58 10.32 -4.11
C ARG A 66 -10.92 9.34 -5.22
N SER A 67 -11.02 9.83 -6.45
CA SER A 67 -11.30 8.98 -7.62
C SER A 67 -10.54 9.46 -8.87
N GLY A 68 -10.48 8.61 -9.89
CA GLY A 68 -9.91 8.94 -11.18
C GLY A 68 -8.44 9.40 -11.12
N LEU A 69 -8.08 10.34 -11.99
CA LEU A 69 -6.70 10.84 -12.08
C LEU A 69 -6.23 11.52 -10.79
N GLU A 70 -7.15 12.08 -10.00
CA GLU A 70 -6.82 12.66 -8.70
C GLU A 70 -6.28 11.59 -7.75
N LEU A 71 -6.97 10.45 -7.65
CA LEU A 71 -6.53 9.30 -6.85
C LEU A 71 -5.14 8.81 -7.29
N LEU A 72 -4.92 8.65 -8.60
CA LEU A 72 -3.64 8.18 -9.12
C LEU A 72 -2.50 9.16 -8.83
N ASN A 73 -2.73 10.46 -9.00
CA ASN A 73 -1.72 11.48 -8.71
C ASN A 73 -1.44 11.59 -7.21
N TYR A 74 -2.49 11.48 -6.38
CA TYR A 74 -2.35 11.48 -4.95
C TYR A 74 -1.55 10.27 -4.46
N TYR A 75 -1.88 9.08 -4.96
CA TYR A 75 -1.16 7.84 -4.63
C TYR A 75 0.33 7.95 -4.98
N LYS A 76 0.68 8.48 -6.15
CA LYS A 76 2.07 8.77 -6.54
C LYS A 76 2.78 9.69 -5.55
N GLN A 77 2.13 10.79 -5.18
CA GLN A 77 2.70 11.76 -4.25
C GLN A 77 2.89 11.15 -2.85
N MET A 78 1.89 10.40 -2.38
CA MET A 78 1.92 9.72 -1.09
C MET A 78 3.07 8.70 -1.03
N LEU A 79 3.28 7.88 -2.07
CA LEU A 79 4.43 6.96 -2.13
C LEU A 79 5.77 7.71 -2.06
N LEU A 80 5.90 8.85 -2.74
CA LEU A 80 7.10 9.69 -2.70
C LEU A 80 7.36 10.27 -1.31
N ASP A 81 6.30 10.64 -0.58
CA ASP A 81 6.40 11.20 0.76
C ASP A 81 6.73 10.10 1.79
N LEU A 82 6.18 8.90 1.62
CA LEU A 82 6.50 7.73 2.44
C LEU A 82 7.96 7.27 2.27
N LEU A 83 8.51 7.32 1.04
CA LEU A 83 9.94 7.10 0.80
C LEU A 83 10.81 8.07 1.63
N LYS A 84 10.39 9.34 1.76
CA LYS A 84 11.13 10.39 2.47
C LYS A 84 10.88 10.39 3.98
N SER A 85 10.10 9.45 4.50
CA SER A 85 9.79 9.36 5.92
C SER A 85 11.06 9.26 6.77
N SER A 86 11.08 9.94 7.92
CA SER A 86 12.15 9.80 8.91
C SER A 86 12.14 8.42 9.60
N ASP A 87 11.02 7.69 9.49
CA ASP A 87 10.92 6.32 9.99
C ASP A 87 11.56 5.34 8.99
N ARG A 88 12.65 4.69 9.43
CA ARG A 88 13.41 3.73 8.61
C ARG A 88 12.58 2.51 8.21
N LEU A 89 11.62 2.06 9.01
CA LEU A 89 10.78 0.93 8.65
C LEU A 89 9.86 1.29 7.50
N ILE A 90 9.24 2.47 7.57
CA ILE A 90 8.37 3.00 6.51
C ILE A 90 9.18 3.20 5.22
N ALA A 91 10.33 3.88 5.29
CA ALA A 91 11.18 4.09 4.11
C ALA A 91 11.68 2.77 3.48
N THR A 92 11.82 1.69 4.28
CA THR A 92 12.20 0.35 3.78
C THR A 92 11.05 -0.36 3.08
N ILE A 93 9.80 -0.13 3.51
CA ILE A 93 8.59 -0.70 2.88
C ILE A 93 8.29 -0.02 1.54
N TYR A 94 8.64 1.28 1.41
CA TYR A 94 8.41 2.09 0.21
C TYR A 94 9.72 2.51 -0.49
N PRO A 95 10.60 1.57 -0.91
CA PRO A 95 11.94 1.90 -1.41
C PRO A 95 11.96 2.45 -2.85
N ASP A 96 10.93 2.17 -3.66
CA ASP A 96 10.76 2.71 -5.00
C ASP A 96 9.34 3.31 -5.16
N PRO A 97 9.18 4.63 -5.09
CA PRO A 97 7.88 5.29 -5.12
C PRO A 97 7.32 5.45 -6.55
N GLN A 98 8.03 4.97 -7.58
CA GLN A 98 7.52 5.05 -8.94
C GLN A 98 6.44 4.01 -9.18
N THR A 99 5.18 4.42 -8.97
CA THR A 99 4.08 3.51 -9.28
C THR A 99 4.08 3.11 -10.75
N ARG A 100 3.85 1.82 -11.01
CA ARG A 100 3.65 1.28 -12.35
C ARG A 100 2.20 1.38 -12.82
N LEU A 101 1.29 1.79 -11.93
CA LEU A 101 -0.12 1.99 -12.23
C LEU A 101 -0.31 3.14 -13.22
N ARG A 102 -0.99 2.83 -14.34
CA ARG A 102 -1.30 3.79 -15.40
C ARG A 102 -2.78 4.18 -15.42
N GLU A 103 -3.65 3.32 -14.91
CA GLU A 103 -5.10 3.49 -14.98
C GLU A 103 -5.68 3.62 -13.57
N PRO A 104 -6.41 4.72 -13.26
CA PRO A 104 -6.98 4.94 -11.94
C PRO A 104 -7.90 3.82 -11.42
N ARG A 105 -8.61 3.12 -12.31
CA ARG A 105 -9.53 2.04 -11.95
C ARG A 105 -8.88 0.92 -11.13
N HIS A 106 -7.56 0.75 -11.21
CA HIS A 106 -6.83 -0.25 -10.42
C HIS A 106 -6.72 0.13 -8.93
N LEU A 107 -6.93 1.40 -8.59
CA LEU A 107 -6.91 1.91 -7.22
C LEU A 107 -8.31 2.04 -6.61
N GLU A 108 -9.37 1.93 -7.43
CA GLU A 108 -10.77 2.12 -7.03
C GLU A 108 -11.44 0.83 -6.54
N GLN A 109 -10.71 -0.29 -6.47
CA GLN A 109 -11.23 -1.62 -6.11
C GLN A 109 -11.36 -1.84 -4.59
#